data_AF-A0A8T6JA90-F1
#
_entry.id   AF-A0A8T6JA90-F1
#
_cell.length_a   1.000
_cell.length_b   1.000
_cell.length_c   1.000
_cell.angle_alpha   90.00
_cell.angle_beta   90.00
_cell.angle_gamma   90.00
#
_symmetry.space_group_name_H-M   'P 1'
#
loop_
_entity.id
_entity.type
_entity.pdbx_description
1 polymer ?
#
loop_
_entity_poly.entity_id
_entity_poly.type
_entity_poly.pdbx_seq_one_letter_code
_entity_poly.pdbx_strand_id
1 'polypeptide(L)' 'MSRSTDSRAGRPPTQAPVVAIDGPAAAGKGVIARYLAKRLGWRRLDSGALYRAVSLSLLRAG' A
#
# COMPACT_ATOMS: atom_id res chain seq x y z
N MET A 1 -22.03 35.25 -20.59
CA MET A 1 -21.87 33.79 -20.70
C MET A 1 -20.50 33.42 -20.15
N SER A 2 -20.45 33.11 -18.86
CA SER A 2 -19.21 32.76 -18.12
C SER A 2 -18.97 31.26 -18.24
N ARG A 3 -17.85 30.84 -18.83
CA ARG A 3 -17.31 29.49 -18.64
C ARG A 3 -16.16 29.60 -17.66
N SER A 4 -16.44 29.31 -16.39
CA SER A 4 -15.45 29.01 -15.38
C SER A 4 -14.69 27.75 -15.82
N THR A 5 -13.52 27.94 -16.42
CA THR A 5 -12.60 26.85 -16.73
C THR A 5 -12.05 26.29 -15.42
N ASP A 6 -12.49 25.09 -15.10
CA ASP A 6 -11.95 24.22 -14.06
C ASP A 6 -10.43 24.06 -14.26
N SER A 7 -9.65 24.63 -13.33
CA SER A 7 -8.19 24.66 -13.35
C SER A 7 -7.54 23.45 -12.65
N ARG A 8 -8.27 22.32 -12.52
CA ARG A 8 -7.75 21.08 -11.91
C ARG A 8 -7.10 20.09 -12.89
N ALA A 9 -6.75 20.51 -14.09
CA ALA A 9 -6.00 19.67 -15.02
C ALA A 9 -4.48 19.74 -14.70
N GLY A 10 -3.90 18.63 -14.23
CA GLY A 10 -2.53 18.29 -14.59
C GLY A 10 -1.42 18.26 -13.54
N ARG A 11 -1.70 18.07 -12.23
CA ARG A 11 -0.60 17.68 -11.32
C ARG A 11 -0.39 16.16 -11.42
N PRO A 12 0.74 15.66 -11.95
CA PRO A 12 1.03 14.23 -11.86
C PRO A 12 0.96 13.85 -10.38
N PRO A 13 0.39 12.68 -10.03
CA PRO A 13 0.32 12.26 -8.64
C PRO A 13 1.74 12.27 -8.10
N THR A 14 2.01 13.17 -7.15
CA THR A 14 3.29 13.18 -6.44
C THR A 14 3.48 11.76 -5.92
N GLN A 15 4.56 11.08 -6.33
CA GLN A 15 4.77 9.69 -5.94
C GLN A 15 4.66 9.57 -4.43
N ALA A 16 3.70 8.78 -3.96
CA ALA A 16 3.54 8.56 -2.54
C ALA A 16 4.81 7.89 -2.01
N PRO A 17 5.38 8.34 -0.88
CA PRO A 17 6.58 7.73 -0.33
C PRO A 17 6.30 6.27 0.07
N VAL A 18 7.19 5.36 -0.33
CA VAL A 18 7.09 3.92 -0.06
C VAL A 18 8.30 3.46 0.74
N VAL A 19 8.07 2.71 1.82
CA VAL A 19 9.12 2.12 2.66
C VAL A 19 8.94 0.61 2.69
N ALA A 20 9.97 -0.13 2.26
CA ALA A 20 10.05 -1.57 2.40
C ALA A 20 10.76 -1.94 3.71
N ILE A 21 10.25 -2.98 4.40
CA ILE A 21 10.83 -3.48 5.66
C ILE A 21 11.17 -4.95 5.48
N ASP A 22 12.46 -5.26 5.38
CA ASP A 22 12.96 -6.62 5.14
C ASP A 22 13.97 -7.09 6.23
N GLY A 23 14.24 -8.39 6.28
CA GLY A 23 15.11 -9.05 7.26
C GLY A 23 14.76 -10.53 7.48
N PRO A 24 15.37 -11.21 8.46
CA PRO A 24 15.16 -12.63 8.73
C PRO A 24 13.72 -12.99 9.12
N ALA A 25 13.33 -14.25 8.91
CA ALA A 25 12.05 -14.76 9.40
C ALA A 25 11.91 -14.55 10.93
N ALA A 26 10.68 -14.34 11.40
CA ALA A 26 10.35 -14.08 12.81
C ALA A 26 10.97 -12.82 13.47
N ALA A 27 11.67 -11.94 12.72
CA ALA A 27 12.25 -10.69 13.26
C ALA A 27 11.25 -9.58 13.63
N GLY A 28 9.93 -9.84 13.64
CA GLY A 28 8.92 -8.84 14.02
C GLY A 28 8.60 -7.76 12.97
N LYS A 29 9.05 -7.90 11.72
CA LYS A 29 8.86 -6.92 10.63
C LYS A 29 7.42 -6.47 10.41
N GLY A 30 6.46 -7.39 10.45
CA GLY A 30 5.04 -7.05 10.32
C GLY A 30 4.51 -6.21 11.48
N VAL A 31 5.04 -6.41 12.69
CA VAL A 31 4.66 -5.65 13.88
C VAL A 31 5.15 -4.21 13.77
N ILE A 32 6.44 -4.01 13.45
CA ILE A 32 6.99 -2.66 13.28
C ILE A 32 6.36 -1.93 12.08
N ALA A 33 6.10 -2.63 10.96
CA ALA A 33 5.40 -2.07 9.80
C ALA A 33 4.01 -1.55 10.18
N ARG A 34 3.25 -2.33 10.96
CA ARG A 34 1.93 -1.93 11.47
C ARG A 34 2.01 -0.74 12.40
N TYR A 35 3.03 -0.69 13.25
CA TYR A 35 3.23 0.41 14.18
C TYR A 35 3.59 1.72 13.45
N LEU A 36 4.55 1.66 12.53
CA LEU A 36 4.97 2.79 11.71
C LEU A 36 3.82 3.33 10.87
N ALA A 37 3.08 2.46 10.19
CA ALA A 37 1.92 2.86 9.40
C ALA A 37 0.87 3.61 10.24
N LYS A 38 0.57 3.11 11.46
CA LYS A 38 -0.35 3.81 12.37
C LYS A 38 0.20 5.17 12.82
N ARG A 39 1.48 5.23 13.20
CA ARG A 39 2.10 6.47 13.68
C ARG A 39 2.20 7.54 12.60
N LEU A 40 2.46 7.13 11.35
CA LEU A 40 2.63 8.05 10.22
C LEU A 40 1.32 8.35 9.49
N GLY A 41 0.22 7.68 9.84
CA GLY A 41 -1.04 7.75 9.08
C GLY A 41 -0.94 7.12 7.69
N TRP A 42 -0.01 6.18 7.49
CA TRP A 42 0.24 5.54 6.20
C TRP A 42 -0.54 4.26 6.04
N ARG A 43 -0.76 3.87 4.78
CA ARG A 43 -1.29 2.56 4.42
C ARG A 43 -0.19 1.51 4.55
N ARG A 44 -0.51 0.36 5.12
CA ARG A 44 0.37 -0.80 5.20
C ARG A 44 -0.07 -1.86 4.19
N LEU A 45 0.88 -2.36 3.40
CA LEU A 45 0.70 -3.55 2.58
C LEU A 45 1.29 -4.77 3.30
N ASP A 46 0.49 -5.81 3.51
CA ASP A 46 0.93 -7.07 4.11
C ASP A 46 1.19 -8.09 3.00
N SER A 47 2.46 -8.28 2.62
CA SER A 47 2.85 -9.19 1.55
C SER A 47 2.45 -10.64 1.84
N GLY A 48 2.54 -11.07 3.11
CA GLY A 48 2.15 -12.43 3.49
C GLY A 48 0.64 -12.65 3.37
N ALA A 49 -0.20 -11.68 3.72
CA ALA A 49 -1.64 -11.75 3.51
C ALA A 49 -1.98 -11.73 2.00
N LEU A 50 -1.31 -10.87 1.22
CA LEU A 50 -1.49 -10.79 -0.22
C LEU A 50 -1.19 -12.13 -0.90
N TYR A 51 -0.03 -12.73 -0.62
CA TYR A 51 0.37 -13.99 -1.23
C TYR A 51 -0.60 -15.12 -0.86
N ARG A 52 -1.04 -15.21 0.41
CA ARG A 52 -2.05 -16.19 0.81
C ARG A 52 -3.39 -15.99 0.11
N ALA A 53 -3.85 -14.75 -0.05
CA ALA A 53 -5.09 -14.45 -0.75
C ALA A 53 -5.01 -14.83 -2.24
N VAL A 54 -3.89 -14.52 -2.90
CA VAL A 54 -3.64 -14.90 -4.30
C VAL A 54 -3.58 -16.42 -4.44
N SER A 55 -2.82 -17.12 -3.59
CA SER A 55 -2.77 -18.58 -3.59
C SER A 55 -4.15 -19.20 -3.39
N LEU A 56 -4.94 -18.69 -2.46
CA LEU A 56 -6.32 -19.15 -2.25
C LEU A 56 -7.21 -18.90 -3.48
N SER A 57 -7.06 -17.77 -4.15
CA SER A 57 -7.79 -17.46 -5.38
C SER A 57 -7.45 -18.45 -6.48
N LEU A 58 -6.18 -18.82 -6.63
CA LEU A 58 -5.72 -19.78 -7.64
C LEU A 58 -6.24 -21.18 -7.33
N LEU A 59 -6.14 -21.64 -6.07
CA LEU A 59 -6.67 -22.94 -5.65
C LEU A 59 -8.18 -23.08 -5.86
N ARG A 60 -8.92 -21.97 -5.81
CA ARG A 60 -10.37 -21.93 -6.09
C ARG A 60 -10.71 -21.89 -7.57
N ALA A 61 -9.77 -21.51 -8.42
CA ALA A 61 -9.98 -21.37 -9.87
C ALA A 61 -9.89 -22.69 -10.64
N GLY A 62 -9.29 -23.74 -10.05
CA GLY A 62 -9.11 -25.07 -10.67
C GLY A 62 -7.73 -25.25 -11.25
#